data_AF-A0AA47M284-F1
#
_entry.id   AF-A0AA47M284-F1
#
_cell.length_a   1.000
_cell.length_b   1.000
_cell.length_c   1.000
_cell.angle_alpha   90.00
_cell.angle_beta   90.00
_cell.angle_gamma   90.00
#
_symmetry.space_group_name_H-M   'P 1'
#
loop_
_entity.id
_entity.type
_entity.pdbx_description
1 polymer ?
#
loop_
_entity_poly.entity_id
_entity_poly.type
_entity_poly.pdbx_seq_one_letter_code
_entity_poly.pdbx_strand_id
1 'polypeptide(L)'
;MSIDCPWSIYSTLLPLTFYIPFKTKHSLLSAGNRKYIQVCVQNVSDANFQLAELNLSERQQTSLELQSLNTKAQQLVCSKQSVFCLWEVRWKADLPLCLQCVFSASFSPLGQHASSFKPFLYQFQLERVTVSTSNLSQLF
;
A
#
# COMPACT_ATOMS: atom_id res chain seq x y z
N MET A 1 -28.87 10.06 -0.44
CA MET A 1 -28.47 11.34 -1.06
C MET A 1 -29.20 11.39 -2.40
N SER A 2 -30.14 12.31 -2.58
CA SER A 2 -30.84 12.57 -3.85
C SER A 2 -30.22 13.81 -4.50
N ILE A 3 -30.16 13.85 -5.83
CA ILE A 3 -29.66 14.99 -6.60
C ILE A 3 -30.84 15.57 -7.36
N ASP A 4 -31.05 16.88 -7.28
CA ASP A 4 -32.11 17.56 -8.01
C ASP A 4 -31.77 17.57 -9.51
N CYS A 5 -32.64 16.95 -10.31
CA CYS A 5 -32.52 16.92 -11.76
C CYS A 5 -33.39 18.03 -12.36
N PRO A 6 -32.80 19.08 -12.98
CA PRO A 6 -33.57 20.21 -13.50
C PRO A 6 -34.48 19.85 -14.69
N TRP A 7 -34.35 18.64 -15.25
CA TRP A 7 -35.14 18.17 -16.41
C TRP A 7 -36.13 17.05 -16.07
N SER A 8 -36.29 16.67 -14.80
CA SER A 8 -37.24 15.62 -14.40
C SER A 8 -38.02 16.02 -13.16
N ILE A 9 -39.36 15.93 -13.25
CA ILE A 9 -40.27 16.04 -12.10
C ILE A 9 -40.41 14.71 -11.33
N TYR A 10 -39.80 13.64 -11.84
CA TYR A 10 -39.83 12.31 -11.24
C TYR A 10 -38.49 11.94 -10.63
N SER A 11 -38.52 11.48 -9.38
CA SER A 11 -37.38 10.87 -8.70
C SER A 11 -37.00 9.56 -9.38
N THR A 12 -35.81 9.50 -9.97
CA THR A 12 -35.25 8.28 -10.57
C THR A 12 -34.15 7.72 -9.66
N LEU A 13 -34.20 6.43 -9.36
CA LEU A 13 -33.12 5.76 -8.63
C LEU A 13 -31.96 5.49 -9.59
N LEU A 14 -30.83 6.18 -9.38
CA LEU A 14 -29.59 5.97 -10.13
C LEU A 14 -28.58 5.20 -9.26
N PRO A 15 -28.21 3.96 -9.63
CA PRO A 15 -27.15 3.25 -8.93
C PRO A 15 -25.80 3.93 -9.24
N LEU A 16 -25.09 4.34 -8.20
CA LEU A 16 -23.72 4.86 -8.30
C LEU A 16 -22.74 3.83 -7.77
N THR A 17 -21.67 3.58 -8.52
CA THR A 17 -20.56 2.72 -8.08
C THR A 17 -19.32 3.58 -7.87
N PHE A 18 -18.86 3.65 -6.63
CA PHE A 18 -17.65 4.38 -6.28
C PHE A 18 -16.47 3.42 -6.23
N TYR A 19 -15.48 3.65 -7.09
CA TYR A 19 -14.24 2.90 -7.08
C TYR A 19 -13.12 3.75 -6.47
N ILE A 20 -12.20 3.08 -5.81
CA ILE A 20 -10.95 3.69 -5.35
C ILE A 20 -10.15 4.09 -6.60
N PRO A 21 -9.60 5.31 -6.69
CA PRO A 21 -8.99 5.83 -7.92
C PRO A 21 -7.59 5.24 -8.23
N PHE A 22 -7.22 4.15 -7.58
CA PHE A 22 -5.93 3.49 -7.73
C PHE A 22 -6.02 1.98 -7.54
N LYS A 23 -5.00 1.28 -8.06
CA LYS A 23 -4.73 -0.14 -7.82
C LYS A 23 -3.51 -0.28 -6.91
N THR A 24 -3.51 -1.29 -6.07
CA THR A 24 -2.40 -1.58 -5.15
C THR A 24 -1.84 -2.96 -5.42
N LYS A 25 -0.51 -3.06 -5.48
CA LYS A 25 0.23 -4.32 -5.64
C LYS A 25 1.36 -4.37 -4.62
N HIS A 26 1.78 -5.56 -4.22
CA HIS A 26 2.93 -5.75 -3.35
C HIS A 26 3.95 -6.70 -3.98
N SER A 27 5.19 -6.65 -3.51
CA SER A 27 6.26 -7.56 -3.91
C SER A 27 7.27 -7.71 -2.77
N LEU A 28 7.82 -8.92 -2.62
CA LEU A 28 8.93 -9.20 -1.71
C LEU A 28 10.23 -9.18 -2.50
N LEU A 29 11.12 -8.26 -2.15
CA LEU A 29 12.44 -8.11 -2.76
C LEU A 29 13.50 -8.67 -1.80
N SER A 30 14.63 -9.12 -2.36
CA SER A 30 15.75 -9.65 -1.60
C SER A 30 17.06 -9.04 -2.08
N ALA A 31 17.92 -8.63 -1.16
CA ALA A 31 19.28 -8.21 -1.47
C ALA A 31 20.25 -8.84 -0.45
N GLY A 32 20.97 -9.87 -0.87
CA GLY A 32 21.77 -10.70 0.04
C GLY A 32 20.91 -11.32 1.13
N ASN A 33 21.23 -11.03 2.39
CA ASN A 33 20.48 -11.48 3.56
C ASN A 33 19.34 -10.56 3.99
N ARG A 34 19.07 -9.48 3.25
CA ARG A 34 18.03 -8.51 3.59
C ARG A 34 16.78 -8.74 2.76
N LYS A 35 15.64 -8.46 3.38
CA LYS A 35 14.32 -8.55 2.74
C LYS A 35 13.66 -7.18 2.74
N TYR A 36 12.98 -6.87 1.65
CA TYR A 36 12.24 -5.62 1.50
C TYR A 36 10.85 -5.90 0.99
N ILE A 37 9.87 -5.18 1.54
CA ILE A 37 8.50 -5.19 1.04
C ILE A 37 8.30 -3.92 0.23
N GLN A 38 7.94 -4.09 -1.03
CA GLN A 38 7.57 -3.00 -1.92
C GLN A 38 6.05 -3.01 -2.08
N VAL A 39 5.41 -1.86 -1.85
CA VAL A 39 4.01 -1.62 -2.18
C VAL A 39 3.94 -0.57 -3.29
N CYS A 40 3.27 -0.91 -4.39
CA CYS A 40 3.02 -0.04 -5.52
C CYS A 40 1.56 0.42 -5.49
N VAL A 41 1.36 1.75 -5.48
CA VAL A 41 0.05 2.38 -5.67
C VAL A 41 0.04 3.04 -7.04
N GLN A 42 -0.81 2.53 -7.93
CA GLN A 42 -0.94 3.01 -9.31
C GLN A 42 -2.24 3.79 -9.46
N ASN A 43 -2.15 5.08 -9.79
CA ASN A 43 -3.31 5.89 -10.14
C ASN A 43 -3.90 5.38 -11.46
N VAL A 44 -5.17 4.98 -11.43
CA VAL A 44 -5.90 4.53 -12.63
C VAL A 44 -6.90 5.56 -13.13
N SER A 45 -7.12 6.63 -12.37
CA SER A 45 -7.99 7.74 -12.72
C SER A 45 -7.30 8.77 -13.62
N ASP A 46 -8.10 9.69 -14.16
CA ASP A 46 -7.61 10.83 -14.95
C ASP A 46 -7.28 12.05 -14.06
N ALA A 47 -7.64 11.98 -12.77
CA ALA A 47 -7.38 13.03 -11.79
C ALA A 47 -6.12 12.72 -10.97
N ASN A 48 -5.43 13.78 -10.55
CA ASN A 48 -4.33 13.67 -9.60
C ASN A 48 -4.90 13.62 -8.17
N PHE A 49 -4.22 12.90 -7.27
CA PHE A 49 -4.58 12.86 -5.85
C PHE A 49 -3.33 12.84 -4.97
N GLN A 50 -3.50 13.09 -3.68
CA GLN A 50 -2.44 12.99 -2.68
C GLN A 50 -2.60 11.72 -1.86
N LEU A 51 -1.49 11.04 -1.61
CA LEU A 51 -1.34 10.01 -0.57
C LEU A 51 -0.66 10.62 0.65
N ALA A 52 -1.09 10.22 1.83
CA ALA A 52 -0.50 10.61 3.10
C ALA A 52 -0.54 9.44 4.08
N GLU A 53 0.20 9.58 5.20
CA GLU A 53 0.12 8.64 6.34
C GLU A 53 0.37 7.17 5.92
N LEU A 54 1.30 6.98 4.99
CA LEU A 54 1.68 5.67 4.46
C LEU A 54 2.30 4.83 5.57
N ASN A 55 1.68 3.69 5.87
CA ASN A 55 2.18 2.77 6.90
C ASN A 55 2.07 1.33 6.44
N LEU A 56 2.98 0.49 6.93
CA LEU A 56 2.94 -0.95 6.77
C LEU A 56 3.08 -1.58 8.14
N SER A 57 2.13 -2.44 8.49
CA SER A 57 2.10 -3.16 9.76
C SER A 57 1.99 -4.66 9.52
N GLU A 58 2.46 -5.43 10.51
CA GLU A 58 2.40 -6.89 10.56
C GLU A 58 1.36 -7.29 11.61
N ARG A 59 0.47 -8.23 11.29
CA ARG A 59 -0.69 -8.55 12.13
C ARG A 59 -0.41 -9.61 13.20
N GLN A 60 0.54 -10.51 12.96
CA GLN A 60 0.80 -11.69 13.79
C GLN A 60 1.73 -11.40 14.99
N GLN A 61 2.09 -10.13 15.25
CA GLN A 61 2.97 -9.72 16.35
C GLN A 61 4.26 -10.55 16.40
N THR A 62 4.83 -10.80 15.23
CA THR A 62 6.15 -11.43 15.15
C THR A 62 7.24 -10.49 15.67
N SER A 63 8.36 -11.04 16.14
CA SER A 63 9.52 -10.29 16.67
C SER A 63 10.33 -9.58 15.58
N LEU A 64 9.63 -9.05 14.57
CA LEU A 64 10.16 -8.33 13.43
C LEU A 64 9.76 -6.86 13.47
N GLU A 65 10.54 -6.06 12.79
CA GLU A 65 10.38 -4.62 12.64
C GLU A 65 10.32 -4.30 11.14
N LEU A 66 9.34 -3.48 10.76
CA LEU A 66 9.18 -2.97 9.40
C LEU A 66 9.68 -1.53 9.35
N GLN A 67 10.93 -1.34 8.92
CA GLN A 67 11.50 0.00 8.83
C GLN A 67 11.17 0.63 7.47
N SER A 68 10.43 1.73 7.46
CA SER A 68 10.15 2.50 6.25
C SER A 68 11.41 3.16 5.69
N LEU A 69 11.65 3.02 4.38
CA LEU A 69 12.85 3.58 3.73
C LEU A 69 12.57 4.84 2.91
N ASN A 70 11.37 5.00 2.36
CA ASN A 70 11.05 6.11 1.45
C ASN A 70 9.61 6.63 1.58
N THR A 71 8.93 6.35 2.69
CA THR A 71 7.59 6.87 2.97
C THR A 71 7.68 8.36 3.25
N LYS A 72 7.24 9.20 2.30
CA LYS A 72 7.09 10.64 2.53
C LYS A 72 5.78 10.89 3.27
N ALA A 73 5.72 11.96 4.08
CA ALA A 73 4.50 12.34 4.80
C ALA A 73 3.32 12.59 3.84
N GLN A 74 3.60 13.18 2.67
CA GLN A 74 2.64 13.39 1.59
C GLN A 74 3.29 13.14 0.23
N GLN A 75 2.54 12.55 -0.72
CA GLN A 75 2.98 12.26 -2.08
C GLN A 75 1.88 12.58 -3.08
N LEU A 76 2.20 13.41 -4.07
CA LEU A 76 1.34 13.61 -5.24
C LEU A 76 1.43 12.38 -6.15
N VAL A 77 0.27 11.84 -6.53
CA VAL A 77 0.16 10.75 -7.51
C VAL A 77 -0.55 11.28 -8.74
N CYS A 78 0.21 11.59 -9.79
CA CYS A 78 -0.36 12.07 -11.03
C CYS A 78 -1.11 10.97 -11.78
N SER A 79 -1.99 11.37 -12.71
CA SER A 79 -2.73 10.44 -13.54
C SER A 79 -1.81 9.40 -14.21
N LYS A 80 -2.24 8.13 -14.18
CA LYS A 80 -1.54 6.96 -14.72
C LYS A 80 -0.14 6.69 -14.15
N GLN A 81 0.31 7.44 -13.15
CA GLN A 81 1.59 7.22 -12.48
C GLN A 81 1.48 6.23 -11.33
N SER A 82 2.65 5.68 -10.97
CA SER A 82 2.81 4.77 -9.85
C SER A 82 3.76 5.35 -8.81
N VAL A 83 3.41 5.15 -7.54
CA VAL A 83 4.28 5.45 -6.40
C VAL A 83 4.66 4.14 -5.73
N PHE A 84 5.95 4.01 -5.40
CA PHE A 84 6.50 2.83 -4.78
C PHE A 84 6.97 3.17 -3.37
N CYS A 85 6.42 2.47 -2.39
CA CYS A 85 6.81 2.57 -0.99
C CYS A 85 7.57 1.29 -0.60
N LEU A 86 8.64 1.44 0.18
CA LEU A 86 9.58 0.38 0.51
C LEU A 86 9.80 0.33 2.01
N TRP A 87 9.75 -0.89 2.55
CA TRP A 87 10.08 -1.20 3.94
C TRP A 87 11.15 -2.28 3.98
N GLU A 88 12.17 -2.09 4.80
CA GLU A 88 13.10 -3.15 5.18
C GLU A 88 12.45 -4.00 6.26
N VAL A 89 12.46 -5.32 6.06
CA VAL A 89 12.05 -6.28 7.08
C VAL A 89 13.27 -6.62 7.91
N ARG A 90 13.21 -6.32 9.21
CA ARG A 90 14.26 -6.65 10.18
C ARG A 90 13.71 -7.65 11.17
N TRP A 91 14.48 -8.66 11.52
CA TRP A 91 14.08 -9.69 12.47
C TRP A 91 15.19 -9.89 13.50
N LYS A 92 14.81 -10.15 14.76
CA LYS A 92 15.78 -10.43 15.83
C LYS A 92 16.06 -11.92 16.02
N ALA A 93 15.08 -12.77 15.70
CA ALA A 93 15.14 -14.23 15.84
C ALA A 93 15.06 -14.88 14.45
N ASP A 94 14.40 -16.03 14.32
CA ASP A 94 14.19 -16.65 13.01
C ASP A 94 13.22 -15.84 12.15
N LEU A 95 13.49 -15.85 10.84
CA LEU A 95 12.63 -15.21 9.85
C LEU A 95 11.33 -16.01 9.70
N PRO A 96 10.15 -15.41 9.92
CA PRO A 96 8.89 -16.13 9.79
C PRO A 96 8.67 -16.60 8.35
N LEU A 97 8.11 -17.81 8.20
CA LEU A 97 7.82 -18.42 6.89
C LEU A 97 6.73 -17.67 6.11
N CYS A 98 5.87 -16.94 6.82
CA CYS A 98 4.73 -16.22 6.30
C CYS A 98 4.57 -14.89 7.05
N LEU A 99 4.19 -13.84 6.33
CA LEU A 99 3.89 -12.52 6.90
C LEU A 99 2.51 -12.07 6.48
N GLN A 100 1.66 -11.69 7.43
CA GLN A 100 0.39 -11.02 7.15
C GLN A 100 0.55 -9.52 7.33
N CYS A 101 0.60 -8.82 6.20
CA CYS A 101 0.85 -7.40 6.16
C CYS A 101 -0.44 -6.63 5.90
N VAL A 102 -0.53 -5.45 6.53
CA VAL A 102 -1.57 -4.47 6.29
C VAL A 102 -0.90 -3.16 5.91
N PHE A 103 -1.05 -2.78 4.64
CA PHE A 103 -0.68 -1.45 4.16
C PHE A 103 -1.86 -0.50 4.37
N SER A 104 -1.60 0.67 4.95
CA SER A 104 -2.58 1.73 5.10
C SER A 104 -2.10 3.03 4.46
N ALA A 105 -3.01 3.75 3.81
CA ALA A 105 -2.74 5.08 3.31
C ALA A 105 -3.99 5.96 3.34
N SER A 106 -3.83 7.19 3.79
CA SER A 106 -4.86 8.23 3.63
C SER A 106 -4.75 8.81 2.22
N PHE A 107 -5.87 9.06 1.55
CA PHE A 107 -5.87 9.65 0.21
C PHE A 107 -6.92 10.74 0.08
N SER A 108 -6.63 11.76 -0.74
CA SER A 108 -7.56 12.86 -0.99
C SER A 108 -7.35 13.51 -2.36
N PRO A 109 -8.41 14.08 -2.97
CA PRO A 109 -8.25 14.97 -4.12
C PRO A 109 -7.35 16.16 -3.80
N LEU A 110 -6.78 16.79 -4.82
CA LEU A 110 -5.98 17.99 -4.63
C LEU A 110 -6.78 19.12 -3.98
N GLY A 111 -6.18 19.77 -2.98
CA GLY A 111 -6.79 20.89 -2.25
C GLY A 111 -7.75 20.49 -1.13
N GLN A 112 -7.93 19.18 -0.87
CA GLN A 112 -8.69 18.68 0.28
C GLN A 112 -7.75 18.03 1.30
N HIS A 113 -8.17 17.97 2.56
CA HIS A 113 -7.41 17.31 3.62
C HIS A 113 -7.74 15.83 3.69
N ALA A 114 -6.72 14.98 3.78
CA ALA A 114 -6.87 13.53 3.86
C ALA A 114 -7.61 13.04 5.11
N SER A 115 -7.59 13.81 6.21
CA SER A 115 -8.28 13.49 7.47
C SER A 115 -9.81 13.44 7.34
N SER A 116 -10.39 13.98 6.27
CA SER A 116 -11.81 13.88 5.98
C SER A 116 -12.22 12.51 5.43
N PHE A 117 -11.26 11.65 5.06
CA PHE A 117 -11.50 10.36 4.43
C PHE A 117 -10.99 9.22 5.31
N LYS A 118 -11.70 8.08 5.27
CA LYS A 118 -11.20 6.86 5.91
C LYS A 118 -9.94 6.38 5.18
N PRO A 119 -8.88 5.99 5.92
CA PRO A 119 -7.69 5.42 5.29
C PRO A 119 -8.03 4.17 4.48
N PHE A 120 -7.39 4.06 3.32
CA PHE A 120 -7.42 2.85 2.53
C PHE A 120 -6.59 1.76 3.22
N LEU A 121 -7.10 0.54 3.25
CA LEU A 121 -6.43 -0.63 3.81
C LEU A 121 -6.26 -1.70 2.74
N TYR A 122 -5.03 -2.19 2.59
CA TYR A 122 -4.67 -3.29 1.69
C TYR A 122 -4.01 -4.40 2.49
N GLN A 123 -4.71 -5.52 2.61
CA GLN A 123 -4.25 -6.71 3.32
C GLN A 123 -3.65 -7.70 2.33
N PHE A 124 -2.48 -8.23 2.65
CA PHE A 124 -1.82 -9.24 1.82
C PHE A 124 -0.95 -10.17 2.65
N GLN A 125 -0.68 -11.34 2.08
CA GLN A 125 0.17 -12.36 2.68
C GLN A 125 1.42 -12.55 1.82
N LEU A 126 2.58 -12.61 2.47
CA LEU A 126 3.85 -12.96 1.83
C LEU A 126 4.25 -14.35 2.29
N GLU A 127 4.56 -15.24 1.34
CA GLU A 127 5.02 -16.60 1.61
C GLU A 127 6.50 -16.76 1.27
N ARG A 128 7.16 -17.77 1.88
CA ARG A 128 8.54 -18.16 1.59
C ARG A 128 9.55 -17.03 1.81
N VAL A 129 9.43 -16.34 2.95
CA VAL A 129 10.43 -15.35 3.36
C VAL A 129 11.68 -16.11 3.83
N THR A 130 12.53 -16.56 2.91
CA THR A 130 13.77 -17.28 3.22
C THR A 130 14.98 -16.48 2.73
N VAL A 131 16.01 -16.37 3.56
CA VAL A 131 17.30 -15.83 3.11
C VAL A 131 18.05 -16.93 2.38
N SER A 132 18.42 -16.71 1.11
CA SER A 132 19.41 -17.56 0.47
C SER A 132 20.76 -17.24 1.10
N THR A 133 21.18 -18.01 2.10
CA THR A 133 22.58 -18.07 2.48
C THR A 133 23.32 -18.68 1.29
N SER A 134 24.02 -17.87 0.50
CA SER A 134 25.07 -18.40 -0.36
C SER A 134 26.05 -19.11 0.57
N ASN A 135 26.06 -20.43 0.54
CA ASN A 135 26.99 -21.27 1.28
C ASN A 135 28.42 -20.87 0.91
N LEU A 136 29.07 -20.06 1.74
CA LEU A 136 30.53 -19.97 1.80
C LEU A 136 31.07 -21.11 2.67
N SER A 137 30.64 -22.34 2.40
CA SER A 137 31.13 -23.55 3.06
C SER A 137 31.38 -24.72 2.09
N GLN A 138 31.36 -24.45 0.78
CA GLN A 138 31.88 -25.38 -0.22
C GLN A 138 32.70 -24.57 -1.22
N LEU A 139 33.96 -24.32 -0.87
CA LEU A 139 35.13 -24.26 -1.74
C LEU A 139 36.32 -23.95 -0.83
N PHE A 140 37.15 -24.98 -0.63
CA PHE A 140 38.38 -25.09 0.16
C PHE A 140 38.22 -25.45 1.64
#